data_AF-A0A7J6PAL1-F1
#
_entry.id   AF-A0A7J6PAL1-F1
#
_cell.length_a   1.000
_cell.length_b   1.000
_cell.length_c   1.000
_cell.angle_alpha   90.00
_cell.angle_beta   90.00
_cell.angle_gamma   90.00
#
_symmetry.space_group_name_H-M   'P 1'
#
loop_
_entity.id
_entity.type
_entity.pdbx_description
1 polymer ?
#
loop_
_entity_poly.entity_id
_entity_poly.type
_entity_poly.pdbx_seq_one_letter_code
_entity_poly.pdbx_strand_id
1 'polypeptide(L)'
;MFGTFLRLLLVIHAFSGTKGQTLTLETTYGNVPGYGYALLGEIEVDGQTMHALIDTGTSAFFLVWDYWFRASHYLPICNYPNIGYYKCPGSCVPSTISTITYVDQTTVDIFEHQGTLQHRGAIIGTVKFGLVVGHESPDDSPPFHSIGLGRQVNPGYPSLRAQLQGSRISDVFALYLIGVQGVDFVKGRLILGGGDPSVYTAPLTYISLEQQSLYAVRLATWQVGGGIKTVGVNQPAVFDTGAEGLFVPKFHF
;
A
#
# COMPACT_ATOMS: atom_id res chain seq x y z
N MET A 1 18.67 -5.47 27.69
CA MET A 1 17.74 -5.85 26.61
C MET A 1 16.52 -4.94 26.74
N PHE A 2 16.58 -3.75 26.15
CA PHE A 2 15.47 -2.78 26.15
C PHE A 2 14.93 -2.73 24.73
N GLY A 3 13.89 -3.51 24.47
CA GLY A 3 13.14 -3.46 23.22
C GLY A 3 12.13 -2.33 23.30
N THR A 4 12.50 -1.15 22.82
CA THR A 4 11.58 -0.04 22.63
C THR A 4 10.59 -0.43 21.53
N PHE A 5 9.31 -0.52 21.87
CA PHE A 5 8.26 -0.86 20.91
C PHE A 5 8.07 0.30 19.92
N LEU A 6 8.34 0.07 18.65
CA LEU A 6 7.89 0.98 17.60
C LEU A 6 6.44 0.60 17.25
N ARG A 7 5.47 1.25 17.90
CA ARG A 7 4.08 1.27 17.43
C ARG A 7 3.96 2.41 16.43
N LEU A 8 4.15 2.12 15.14
CA LEU A 8 3.83 3.09 14.10
C LEU A 8 2.31 3.09 13.92
N LEU A 9 1.67 4.12 14.45
CA LEU A 9 0.26 4.41 14.22
C LEU A 9 0.18 5.53 13.18
N LEU A 10 -0.17 5.19 11.93
CA LEU A 10 -0.42 6.17 10.89
C LEU A 10 -1.94 6.31 10.71
N VAL A 11 -2.50 7.34 11.33
CA VAL A 11 -3.90 7.70 11.16
C VAL A 11 -3.94 9.00 10.36
N ILE A 12 -4.17 8.90 9.05
CA ILE A 12 -4.32 10.06 8.18
C ILE A 12 -5.82 10.36 8.11
N HIS A 13 -6.27 11.41 8.78
CA HIS A 13 -7.67 11.83 8.78
C HIS A 13 -7.83 13.22 8.14
N ALA A 14 -8.82 13.35 7.26
CA ALA A 14 -9.48 14.62 6.94
C ALA A 14 -10.82 14.69 7.69
N PHE A 15 -11.30 15.90 7.97
CA PHE A 15 -12.30 16.25 9.00
C PHE A 15 -13.63 15.47 9.02
N SER A 16 -14.26 15.52 10.20
CA SER A 16 -15.52 14.89 10.64
C SER A 16 -16.73 15.02 9.71
N GLY A 17 -17.50 13.94 9.56
CA GLY A 17 -18.88 14.01 9.06
C GLY A 17 -19.41 12.63 8.63
N THR A 18 -20.41 12.12 9.36
CA THR A 18 -21.17 10.88 9.13
C THR A 18 -20.38 9.56 9.04
N LYS A 19 -20.80 8.51 9.78
CA LYS A 19 -20.31 7.13 9.59
C LYS A 19 -20.67 6.66 8.17
N GLY A 20 -19.78 6.90 7.21
CA GLY A 20 -19.79 6.20 5.92
C GLY A 20 -19.55 4.71 6.13
N GLN A 21 -19.73 3.92 5.06
CA GLN A 21 -19.31 2.52 5.09
C GLN A 21 -17.79 2.46 5.22
N THR A 22 -17.27 1.44 5.90
CA THR A 22 -15.84 1.16 5.95
C THR A 22 -15.55 -0.18 5.30
N LEU A 23 -14.40 -0.27 4.63
CA LEU A 23 -13.83 -1.53 4.15
C LEU A 23 -12.56 -1.81 4.96
N THR A 24 -12.52 -2.95 5.66
CA THR A 24 -11.36 -3.34 6.47
C THR A 24 -10.59 -4.43 5.76
N LEU A 25 -9.32 -4.21 5.45
CA LEU A 25 -8.42 -5.23 4.92
C LEU A 25 -7.49 -5.68 6.05
N GLU A 26 -7.38 -6.99 6.25
CA GLU A 26 -6.35 -7.53 7.14
C GLU A 26 -4.98 -7.30 6.51
N THR A 27 -3.99 -6.91 7.32
CA THR A 27 -2.64 -6.65 6.83
C THR A 27 -1.58 -7.46 7.57
N THR A 28 -0.48 -7.73 6.89
CA THR A 28 0.72 -8.36 7.46
C THR A 28 1.94 -7.62 6.95
N TYR A 29 2.80 -7.16 7.85
CA TYR A 29 4.13 -6.65 7.53
C TYR A 29 5.18 -7.70 7.89
N GLY A 30 6.03 -8.07 6.94
CA GLY A 30 7.06 -9.09 7.18
C GLY A 30 7.99 -9.27 5.98
N ASN A 31 9.02 -10.10 6.16
CA ASN A 31 9.95 -10.43 5.10
C ASN A 31 9.28 -11.32 4.05
N VAL A 32 9.28 -10.88 2.79
CA VAL A 32 8.80 -11.62 1.64
C VAL A 32 10.01 -12.08 0.82
N PRO A 33 10.25 -13.41 0.73
CA PRO A 33 11.42 -13.93 0.03
C PRO A 33 11.53 -13.44 -1.41
N GLY A 34 12.68 -12.89 -1.79
CA GLY A 34 12.90 -12.34 -3.14
C GLY A 34 12.41 -10.91 -3.34
N TYR A 35 11.79 -10.29 -2.34
CA TYR A 35 11.37 -8.88 -2.37
C TYR A 35 11.96 -8.07 -1.21
N GLY A 36 11.93 -8.61 0.02
CA GLY A 36 12.31 -7.87 1.23
C GLY A 36 11.12 -7.63 2.14
N TYR A 37 11.22 -6.67 3.06
CA TYR A 37 10.14 -6.39 4.01
C TYR A 37 9.01 -5.60 3.35
N ALA A 38 7.79 -6.13 3.43
CA ALA A 38 6.62 -5.56 2.75
C ALA A 38 5.40 -5.50 3.66
N LEU A 39 4.58 -4.45 3.53
CA LEU A 39 3.25 -4.38 4.10
C LEU A 39 2.23 -4.89 3.09
N LEU A 40 1.69 -6.08 3.33
CA LEU A 40 0.71 -6.72 2.47
C LEU A 40 -0.70 -6.59 3.06
N GLY A 41 -1.69 -6.33 2.21
CA GLY A 41 -3.10 -6.41 2.53
C GLY A 41 -3.80 -7.46 1.68
N GLU A 42 -4.77 -8.14 2.28
CA GLU A 42 -5.62 -9.11 1.57
C GLU A 42 -6.67 -8.37 0.73
N ILE A 43 -6.80 -8.74 -0.54
CA ILE A 43 -7.82 -8.22 -1.47
C ILE A 43 -8.49 -9.38 -2.19
N GLU A 44 -9.82 -9.29 -2.35
CA GLU A 44 -10.63 -10.32 -3.02
C GLU A 44 -11.27 -9.71 -4.28
N VAL A 45 -10.89 -10.22 -5.46
CA VAL A 45 -11.42 -9.77 -6.75
C VAL A 45 -11.84 -10.98 -7.57
N ASP A 46 -13.07 -10.99 -8.07
CA ASP A 46 -13.66 -12.08 -8.84
C ASP A 46 -13.53 -13.45 -8.16
N GLY A 47 -13.74 -13.49 -6.85
CA GLY A 47 -13.63 -14.70 -6.02
C GLY A 47 -12.19 -15.18 -5.79
N GLN A 48 -11.18 -14.38 -6.16
CA GLN A 48 -9.78 -14.71 -5.96
C GLN A 48 -9.17 -13.81 -4.89
N THR A 49 -8.56 -14.44 -3.89
CA THR A 49 -7.82 -13.76 -2.85
C THR A 49 -6.36 -13.58 -3.28
N MET A 50 -5.87 -12.34 -3.22
CA MET A 50 -4.46 -12.01 -3.40
C MET A 50 -3.95 -11.19 -2.21
N HIS A 51 -2.63 -11.20 -2.02
CA HIS A 51 -1.95 -10.31 -1.08
C HIS A 51 -1.17 -9.27 -1.85
N ALA A 52 -1.52 -8.00 -1.65
CA ALA A 52 -0.96 -6.88 -2.38
C ALA A 52 -0.26 -5.90 -1.46
N LEU A 53 0.80 -5.26 -1.96
CA LEU A 53 1.47 -4.16 -1.28
C LEU A 53 0.45 -3.06 -0.98
N ILE A 54 0.40 -2.63 0.27
CA ILE A 54 -0.30 -1.40 0.63
C ILE A 54 0.69 -0.27 0.39
N ASP A 55 0.44 0.55 -0.62
CA ASP A 55 1.42 1.52 -1.12
C ASP A 55 0.86 2.94 -1.08
N THR A 56 1.31 3.74 -0.12
CA THR A 56 0.96 5.17 -0.03
C THR A 56 1.82 6.08 -0.92
N GLY A 57 2.88 5.53 -1.53
CA GLY A 57 3.79 6.18 -2.47
C GLY A 57 3.24 6.24 -3.89
N THR A 58 2.29 5.36 -4.27
CA THR A 58 1.62 5.38 -5.59
C THR A 58 0.10 5.38 -5.48
N SER A 59 -0.58 5.91 -6.49
CA SER A 59 -2.05 5.79 -6.62
C SER A 59 -2.48 4.61 -7.49
N ALA A 60 -1.54 3.87 -8.09
CA ALA A 60 -1.84 2.76 -8.98
C ALA A 60 -2.40 1.55 -8.23
N PHE A 61 -3.55 1.04 -8.68
CA PHE A 61 -4.07 -0.26 -8.24
C PHE A 61 -3.89 -1.26 -9.38
N PHE A 62 -3.05 -2.27 -9.18
CA PHE A 62 -2.80 -3.30 -10.18
C PHE A 62 -2.52 -4.66 -9.55
N LEU A 63 -2.82 -5.69 -10.33
CA LEU A 63 -2.67 -7.08 -9.99
C LEU A 63 -1.78 -7.76 -11.03
N VAL A 64 -0.86 -8.60 -10.56
CA VAL A 64 0.01 -9.40 -11.41
C VAL A 64 -0.82 -10.47 -12.11
N TRP A 65 -0.81 -10.42 -13.44
CA TRP A 65 -1.57 -11.34 -14.29
C TRP A 65 -0.88 -12.71 -14.39
N ASP A 66 -1.57 -13.78 -13.99
CA ASP A 66 -1.02 -15.14 -13.94
C ASP A 66 -0.49 -15.62 -15.30
N TYR A 67 -1.20 -15.30 -16.40
CA TYR A 67 -0.79 -15.73 -17.74
C TYR A 67 0.55 -15.10 -18.15
N TRP A 68 0.68 -13.77 -18.00
CA TRP A 68 1.92 -13.08 -18.32
C TRP A 68 3.06 -13.51 -17.40
N PHE A 69 2.80 -13.61 -16.09
CA PHE A 69 3.82 -13.99 -15.12
C PHE A 69 4.41 -15.38 -15.43
N ARG A 70 3.56 -16.36 -15.78
CA ARG A 70 4.02 -17.71 -16.18
C ARG A 70 4.81 -17.73 -17.49
N ALA A 71 4.58 -16.77 -18.38
CA ALA A 71 5.33 -16.64 -19.63
C ALA A 71 6.62 -15.82 -19.46
N SER A 72 6.81 -15.16 -18.32
CA SER A 72 7.99 -14.38 -18.00
C SER A 72 9.15 -15.27 -17.52
N HIS A 73 10.32 -14.66 -17.32
CA HIS A 73 11.51 -15.34 -16.79
C HIS A 73 11.57 -15.33 -15.26
N TYR A 74 10.64 -14.64 -14.58
CA TYR A 74 10.63 -14.54 -13.13
C TYR A 74 10.25 -15.88 -12.49
N LEU A 75 10.96 -16.24 -11.43
CA LEU A 75 10.57 -17.37 -10.60
C LEU A 75 9.37 -16.98 -9.74
N PRO A 76 8.39 -17.88 -9.54
CA PRO A 76 7.35 -17.64 -8.56
C PRO A 76 7.97 -17.35 -7.19
N ILE A 77 7.27 -16.55 -6.40
CA ILE A 77 7.68 -16.23 -5.04
C ILE A 77 7.35 -17.44 -4.17
N CYS A 78 8.20 -18.47 -4.27
CA CYS A 78 7.90 -19.86 -3.92
C CYS A 78 7.66 -20.13 -2.43
N ASN A 79 7.81 -19.14 -1.55
CA ASN A 79 7.78 -19.36 -0.09
C ASN A 79 6.88 -18.39 0.67
N TYR A 80 6.16 -17.49 -0.01
CA TYR A 80 5.13 -16.69 0.65
C TYR A 80 3.76 -17.33 0.38
N PRO A 81 3.16 -18.02 1.37
CA PRO A 81 1.85 -18.61 1.16
C PRO A 81 0.85 -17.53 0.76
N ASN A 82 0.18 -17.75 -0.37
CA ASN A 82 -0.99 -17.01 -0.82
C ASN A 82 -0.79 -15.59 -1.41
N ILE A 83 0.38 -15.20 -1.93
CA ILE A 83 0.44 -13.95 -2.75
C ILE A 83 -0.65 -13.97 -3.84
N GLY A 84 -0.86 -15.15 -4.44
CA GLY A 84 -1.83 -15.33 -5.50
C GLY A 84 -1.37 -14.64 -6.78
N TYR A 85 -1.94 -15.02 -7.92
CA TYR A 85 -1.80 -14.27 -9.17
C TYR A 85 -3.19 -14.18 -9.76
N TYR A 86 -3.53 -13.04 -10.35
CA TYR A 86 -4.87 -12.85 -10.87
C TYR A 86 -5.04 -13.68 -12.13
N LYS A 87 -6.01 -14.61 -12.10
CA LYS A 87 -6.45 -15.37 -13.25
C LYS A 87 -7.74 -14.78 -13.76
N CYS A 88 -7.78 -14.43 -15.02
CA CYS A 88 -9.01 -13.94 -15.61
C CYS A 88 -10.08 -15.05 -15.54
N PRO A 89 -11.32 -14.76 -15.07
CA PRO A 89 -12.41 -15.76 -15.06
C PRO A 89 -12.72 -16.33 -16.46
N GLY A 90 -12.35 -15.60 -17.51
CA GLY A 90 -12.26 -16.06 -18.89
C GLY A 90 -10.92 -15.66 -19.53
N SER A 91 -10.91 -15.26 -20.80
CA SER A 91 -9.72 -14.69 -21.44
C SER A 91 -9.62 -13.17 -21.18
N CYS A 92 -8.46 -12.71 -20.73
CA CYS A 92 -8.12 -11.29 -20.82
C CYS A 92 -7.43 -10.99 -22.15
N VAL A 93 -7.76 -9.85 -22.75
CA VAL A 93 -7.10 -9.33 -23.95
C VAL A 93 -6.45 -8.00 -23.56
N PRO A 94 -5.11 -7.86 -23.69
CA PRO A 94 -4.44 -6.60 -23.43
C PRO A 94 -5.04 -5.47 -24.26
N SER A 95 -5.36 -4.36 -23.59
CA SER A 95 -5.81 -3.11 -24.20
C SER A 95 -4.62 -2.14 -24.30
N THR A 96 -4.87 -0.83 -24.31
CA THR A 96 -3.80 0.18 -24.24
C THR A 96 -2.92 -0.07 -23.01
N ILE A 97 -1.62 -0.18 -23.25
CA ILE A 97 -0.61 -0.38 -22.20
C ILE A 97 -0.20 0.98 -21.65
N SER A 98 -0.14 1.07 -20.32
CA SER A 98 0.38 2.19 -19.57
C SER A 98 1.56 1.72 -18.72
N THR A 99 2.62 2.51 -18.68
CA THR A 99 3.80 2.24 -17.85
C THR A 99 3.75 3.09 -16.59
N ILE A 100 3.95 2.46 -15.44
CA ILE A 100 4.18 3.11 -14.14
C ILE A 100 5.69 3.09 -13.90
N THR A 101 6.27 4.23 -13.53
CA THR A 101 7.70 4.34 -13.16
C THR A 101 7.82 4.80 -11.72
N TYR A 102 8.56 4.03 -10.92
CA TYR A 102 8.84 4.30 -9.52
C TYR A 102 10.16 5.06 -9.35
N VAL A 103 10.38 5.60 -8.13
CA VAL A 103 11.55 6.43 -7.81
C VAL A 103 12.85 5.64 -7.87
N ASP A 104 12.80 4.35 -7.55
CA ASP A 104 13.90 3.40 -7.66
C ASP A 104 14.20 2.98 -9.10
N GLN A 105 13.49 3.52 -10.10
CA GLN A 105 13.56 3.18 -11.53
C GLN A 105 12.88 1.86 -11.90
N THR A 106 12.18 1.22 -10.95
CA THR A 106 11.30 0.09 -11.27
C THR A 106 10.19 0.55 -12.21
N THR A 107 9.92 -0.24 -13.24
CA THR A 107 8.81 0.01 -14.18
C THR A 107 7.84 -1.16 -14.23
N VAL A 108 6.55 -0.85 -14.34
CA VAL A 108 5.48 -1.83 -14.46
C VAL A 108 4.56 -1.44 -15.61
N ASP A 109 4.48 -2.30 -16.61
CA ASP A 109 3.55 -2.14 -17.72
C ASP A 109 2.24 -2.84 -17.41
N ILE A 110 1.13 -2.11 -17.54
CA ILE A 110 -0.21 -2.61 -17.23
C ILE A 110 -1.20 -2.28 -18.35
N PHE A 111 -2.22 -3.10 -18.52
CA PHE A 111 -3.44 -2.73 -19.26
C PHE A 111 -4.64 -2.70 -18.32
N GLU A 112 -5.65 -1.88 -18.63
CA GLU A 112 -6.84 -1.76 -17.79
C GLU A 112 -7.68 -3.06 -17.82
N HIS A 113 -8.06 -3.54 -16.63
CA HIS A 113 -9.08 -4.55 -16.45
C HIS A 113 -10.13 -4.12 -15.44
N GLN A 114 -11.26 -4.82 -15.40
CA GLN A 114 -12.35 -4.60 -14.46
C GLN A 114 -12.78 -5.93 -13.87
N GLY A 115 -13.07 -5.92 -12.57
CA GLY A 115 -13.50 -7.09 -11.83
C GLY A 115 -14.40 -6.73 -10.65
N THR A 116 -14.93 -7.77 -10.00
CA THR A 116 -15.84 -7.64 -8.86
C THR A 116 -15.05 -7.63 -7.57
N LEU A 117 -14.99 -6.48 -6.89
CA LEU A 117 -14.42 -6.37 -5.56
C LEU A 117 -15.35 -7.04 -4.54
N GLN A 118 -14.77 -7.93 -3.76
CA GLN A 118 -15.45 -8.63 -2.68
C GLN A 118 -14.72 -8.41 -1.36
N HIS A 119 -15.44 -8.64 -0.27
CA HIS A 119 -14.85 -8.69 1.06
C HIS A 119 -15.61 -9.68 1.91
N ARG A 120 -14.92 -10.74 2.36
CA ARG A 120 -15.52 -11.82 3.17
C ARG A 120 -16.73 -12.43 2.45
N GLY A 121 -16.63 -12.60 1.13
CA GLY A 121 -17.69 -13.12 0.26
C GLY A 121 -18.85 -12.16 -0.05
N ALA A 122 -18.88 -10.95 0.53
CA ALA A 122 -19.85 -9.93 0.17
C ALA A 122 -19.36 -9.08 -1.01
N ILE A 123 -20.21 -8.85 -2.00
CA ILE A 123 -19.90 -7.96 -3.13
C ILE A 123 -19.89 -6.51 -2.64
N ILE A 124 -18.77 -5.83 -2.84
CA ILE A 124 -18.60 -4.41 -2.53
C ILE A 124 -18.92 -3.54 -3.76
N GLY A 125 -18.51 -3.99 -4.94
CA GLY A 125 -18.78 -3.30 -6.20
C GLY A 125 -17.84 -3.72 -7.32
N THR A 126 -17.89 -3.01 -8.44
CA THR A 126 -16.95 -3.20 -9.55
C THR A 126 -15.76 -2.26 -9.40
N VAL A 127 -14.56 -2.75 -9.67
CA VAL A 127 -13.31 -2.01 -9.56
C VAL A 127 -12.47 -2.18 -10.83
N LYS A 128 -11.82 -1.11 -11.27
CA LYS A 128 -10.79 -1.07 -12.32
C LYS A 128 -9.41 -1.28 -11.70
N PHE A 129 -8.61 -2.16 -12.28
CA PHE A 129 -7.24 -2.45 -11.84
C PHE A 129 -6.35 -2.91 -13.00
N GLY A 130 -5.06 -2.55 -12.92
CA GLY A 130 -4.12 -2.86 -13.98
C GLY A 130 -3.80 -4.34 -13.96
N LEU A 131 -3.67 -4.96 -15.13
CA LEU A 131 -3.07 -6.27 -15.26
C LEU A 131 -1.67 -6.15 -15.80
N VAL A 132 -0.70 -6.67 -15.03
CA VAL A 132 0.72 -6.58 -15.37
C VAL A 132 1.03 -7.39 -16.62
N VAL A 133 1.72 -6.75 -17.57
CA VAL A 133 2.20 -7.30 -18.85
C VAL A 133 3.67 -6.97 -19.14
N GLY A 134 4.34 -6.31 -18.22
CA GLY A 134 5.77 -6.01 -18.28
C GLY A 134 6.25 -5.54 -16.91
N HIS A 135 7.50 -5.86 -16.57
CA HIS A 135 8.15 -5.44 -15.32
C HIS A 135 9.65 -5.43 -15.53
N GLU A 136 10.28 -4.33 -15.15
CA GLU A 136 11.74 -4.18 -15.09
C GLU A 136 12.11 -3.56 -13.74
N SER A 137 13.07 -4.16 -13.05
CA SER A 137 13.63 -3.62 -11.80
C SER A 137 15.16 -3.62 -11.87
N PRO A 138 15.86 -2.62 -11.31
CA PRO A 138 17.33 -2.60 -11.27
C PRO A 138 17.97 -3.79 -10.54
N ASP A 139 17.23 -4.44 -9.64
CA ASP A 139 17.68 -5.58 -8.84
C ASP A 139 17.08 -6.92 -9.30
N ASP A 140 16.41 -6.95 -10.45
CA ASP A 140 15.67 -8.09 -10.99
C ASP A 140 14.61 -8.67 -10.02
N SER A 141 14.12 -7.87 -9.06
CA SER A 141 13.04 -8.31 -8.17
C SER A 141 11.75 -8.59 -8.96
N PRO A 142 10.97 -9.62 -8.58
CA PRO A 142 9.73 -9.95 -9.26
C PRO A 142 8.65 -8.90 -9.00
N PRO A 143 7.67 -8.72 -9.92
CA PRO A 143 6.56 -7.80 -9.71
C PRO A 143 5.66 -8.26 -8.55
N PHE A 144 5.11 -7.29 -7.83
CA PHE A 144 4.10 -7.49 -6.78
C PHE A 144 2.77 -6.85 -7.16
N HIS A 145 1.67 -7.39 -6.63
CA HIS A 145 0.40 -6.66 -6.65
C HIS A 145 0.54 -5.39 -5.81
N SER A 146 -0.11 -4.30 -6.23
CA SER A 146 -0.09 -3.04 -5.48
C SER A 146 -1.49 -2.48 -5.32
N ILE A 147 -1.86 -2.16 -4.09
CA ILE A 147 -3.01 -1.33 -3.72
C ILE A 147 -2.47 0.06 -3.44
N GLY A 148 -2.46 0.88 -4.49
CA GLY A 148 -2.10 2.29 -4.40
C GLY A 148 -3.12 3.10 -3.61
N LEU A 149 -2.65 3.72 -2.53
CA LEU A 149 -3.38 4.64 -1.66
C LEU A 149 -2.89 6.09 -1.80
N GLY A 150 -1.85 6.32 -2.61
CA GLY A 150 -1.25 7.61 -2.88
C GLY A 150 -2.24 8.67 -3.34
N ARG A 151 -1.82 9.94 -3.21
CA ARG A 151 -2.64 11.11 -3.57
C ARG A 151 -2.38 11.62 -4.97
N GLN A 152 -1.43 11.04 -5.70
CA GLN A 152 -1.17 11.44 -7.08
C GLN A 152 -2.39 11.09 -7.94
N VAL A 153 -2.86 12.03 -8.74
CA VAL A 153 -3.85 11.73 -9.76
C VAL A 153 -3.12 11.10 -10.94
N ASN A 154 -3.44 9.85 -11.26
CA ASN A 154 -2.95 9.20 -12.48
C ASN A 154 -4.05 9.28 -13.56
N PRO A 155 -3.86 10.11 -14.62
CA PRO A 155 -4.83 10.23 -15.69
C PRO A 155 -5.05 8.87 -16.37
N GLY A 156 -6.25 8.31 -16.21
CA GLY A 156 -6.62 7.01 -16.79
C GLY A 156 -6.56 5.82 -15.83
N TYR A 157 -6.08 6.00 -14.59
CA TYR A 157 -6.02 4.92 -13.60
C TYR A 157 -6.46 5.39 -12.20
N PRO A 158 -7.74 5.21 -11.81
CA PRO A 158 -8.18 5.65 -10.50
C PRO A 158 -7.66 4.71 -9.41
N SER A 159 -7.07 5.27 -8.35
CA SER A 159 -6.73 4.51 -7.14
C SER A 159 -7.95 3.77 -6.59
N LEU A 160 -7.72 2.64 -5.88
CA LEU A 160 -8.81 1.92 -5.20
C LEU A 160 -9.60 2.88 -4.31
N ARG A 161 -8.90 3.76 -3.58
CA ARG A 161 -9.50 4.81 -2.75
C ARG A 161 -10.45 5.72 -3.53
N ALA A 162 -10.04 6.22 -4.70
CA ALA A 162 -10.87 7.08 -5.53
C ALA A 162 -12.12 6.35 -6.06
N GLN A 163 -11.98 5.06 -6.40
CA GLN A 163 -13.10 4.25 -6.89
C GLN A 163 -14.14 3.97 -5.80
N LEU A 164 -13.70 3.79 -4.55
CA LEU A 164 -14.58 3.52 -3.41
C LEU A 164 -15.36 4.76 -2.92
N GLN A 165 -14.95 5.98 -3.29
CA GLN A 165 -15.70 7.20 -2.96
C GLN A 165 -17.13 7.18 -3.51
N GLY A 166 -17.34 6.55 -4.68
CA GLY A 166 -18.67 6.34 -5.26
C GLY A 166 -19.60 5.44 -4.41
N SER A 167 -19.03 4.69 -3.46
CA SER A 167 -19.73 3.68 -2.63
C SER A 167 -20.05 4.15 -1.21
N ARG A 168 -20.07 5.45 -0.94
CA ARG A 168 -20.26 6.04 0.41
C ARG A 168 -19.14 5.71 1.41
N ILE A 169 -17.98 5.28 0.91
CA ILE A 169 -16.75 5.15 1.68
C ILE A 169 -16.02 6.49 1.58
N SER A 170 -15.63 7.10 2.71
CA SER A 170 -14.94 8.38 2.68
C SER A 170 -13.53 8.26 2.08
N ASP A 171 -12.90 9.39 1.77
CA ASP A 171 -11.54 9.44 1.23
C ASP A 171 -10.43 9.27 2.29
N VAL A 172 -10.83 9.01 3.53
CA VAL A 172 -9.98 8.78 4.70
C VAL A 172 -9.64 7.30 4.80
N PHE A 173 -8.42 6.99 5.25
CA PHE A 173 -8.07 5.64 5.69
C PHE A 173 -7.19 5.68 6.94
N ALA A 174 -7.17 4.57 7.66
CA ALA A 174 -6.31 4.39 8.81
C ALA A 174 -5.59 3.04 8.74
N LEU A 175 -4.29 3.05 9.05
CA LEU A 175 -3.46 1.86 9.10
C LEU A 175 -3.03 1.62 10.55
N TYR A 176 -3.32 0.42 11.04
CA TYR A 176 -2.98 0.00 12.39
C TYR A 176 -2.09 -1.23 12.32
N LEU A 177 -0.87 -1.12 12.82
CA LEU A 177 0.06 -2.24 12.97
C LEU A 177 0.13 -2.67 14.44
N ILE A 178 -0.04 -3.96 14.69
CA ILE A 178 -0.03 -4.56 16.02
C ILE A 178 1.19 -5.48 16.10
N GLY A 179 2.28 -4.94 16.67
CA GLY A 179 3.48 -5.72 16.95
C GLY A 179 3.18 -6.82 17.95
N VAL A 180 3.44 -8.07 17.57
CA VAL A 180 3.38 -9.24 18.46
C VAL A 180 4.81 -9.64 18.81
N GLN A 181 5.11 -9.89 20.08
CA GLN A 181 6.45 -10.31 20.49
C GLN A 181 6.76 -11.72 20.01
N GLY A 182 8.00 -11.96 19.57
CA GLY A 182 8.52 -13.29 19.25
C GLY A 182 8.10 -13.85 17.89
N VAL A 183 7.60 -13.01 16.99
CA VAL A 183 7.28 -13.38 15.60
C VAL A 183 7.99 -12.44 14.62
N ASP A 184 8.41 -12.99 13.47
CA ASP A 184 9.13 -12.26 12.42
C ASP A 184 8.20 -11.42 11.51
N PHE A 185 6.92 -11.28 11.88
CA PHE A 185 5.92 -10.52 11.15
C PHE A 185 4.97 -9.78 12.11
N VAL A 186 4.40 -8.69 11.61
CA VAL A 186 3.47 -7.81 12.32
C VAL A 186 2.11 -7.89 11.65
N LYS A 187 1.07 -8.27 12.40
CA LYS A 187 -0.31 -8.22 11.90
C LYS A 187 -0.86 -6.81 12.04
N GLY A 188 -1.82 -6.48 11.19
CA GLY A 188 -2.46 -5.18 11.23
C GLY A 188 -3.80 -5.17 10.51
N ARG A 189 -4.31 -3.95 10.35
CA ARG A 189 -5.51 -3.69 9.56
C ARG A 189 -5.41 -2.34 8.87
N LEU A 190 -5.86 -2.31 7.62
CA LEU A 190 -6.14 -1.10 6.88
C LEU A 190 -7.66 -0.89 6.87
N ILE A 191 -8.12 0.27 7.31
CA ILE A 191 -9.53 0.65 7.27
C ILE A 191 -9.68 1.77 6.25
N LEU A 192 -10.37 1.49 5.14
CA LEU A 192 -10.78 2.49 4.16
C LEU A 192 -12.14 3.08 4.58
N GLY A 193 -12.29 4.39 4.48
CA GLY A 193 -13.48 5.15 4.84
C GLY A 193 -13.47 5.77 6.23
N GLY A 194 -12.42 5.57 7.03
CA GLY A 194 -12.32 6.12 8.39
C GLY A 194 -11.24 5.45 9.25
N GLY A 195 -11.50 5.38 10.55
CA GLY A 195 -10.63 4.70 11.52
C GLY A 195 -11.42 4.07 12.66
N ASP A 196 -10.71 3.36 13.53
CA ASP A 196 -11.26 2.68 14.70
C ASP A 196 -10.73 3.37 15.98
N PRO A 197 -11.57 4.11 16.72
CA PRO A 197 -11.16 4.78 17.95
C PRO A 197 -10.90 3.82 19.12
N SER A 198 -11.27 2.55 19.01
CA SER A 198 -11.03 1.56 20.09
C SER A 198 -9.59 1.07 20.15
N VAL A 199 -8.78 1.31 19.11
CA VAL A 199 -7.42 0.76 18.99
C VAL A 199 -6.31 1.80 19.25
N TYR A 200 -6.66 3.03 19.65
CA TYR A 200 -5.69 4.05 20.04
C TYR A 200 -6.14 4.86 21.26
N THR A 201 -5.18 5.47 21.95
CA THR A 201 -5.46 6.40 23.05
C THR A 201 -5.64 7.81 22.47
N ALA A 202 -6.82 8.39 22.69
CA ALA A 202 -7.13 9.75 22.25
C ALA A 202 -6.42 10.82 23.11
N PRO A 203 -6.23 12.05 22.60
CA PRO A 203 -6.59 12.53 21.26
C PRO A 203 -5.52 12.21 20.18
N LEU A 204 -5.95 12.13 18.92
CA LEU A 204 -5.03 12.09 17.78
C LEU A 204 -4.38 13.47 17.59
N THR A 205 -3.10 13.47 17.22
CA THR A 205 -2.39 14.69 16.80
C THR A 205 -2.46 14.80 15.28
N TYR A 206 -2.96 15.92 14.79
CA TYR A 206 -3.09 16.19 13.35
C TYR A 206 -1.96 17.11 12.89
N ILE A 207 -1.38 16.80 11.74
CA ILE A 207 -0.33 17.59 11.11
C ILE A 207 -0.77 17.89 9.69
N SER A 208 -0.63 19.15 9.27
CA SER A 208 -0.94 19.55 7.90
C SER A 208 0.06 18.94 6.92
N LEU A 209 -0.46 18.45 5.80
CA LEU A 209 0.37 17.97 4.70
C LEU A 209 1.09 19.15 4.05
N GLU A 210 2.37 18.96 3.76
CA GLU A 210 3.21 19.94 3.08
C GLU A 210 2.93 19.96 1.57
N GLN A 211 2.58 18.81 0.99
CA GLN A 211 2.29 18.65 -0.43
C GLN A 211 0.97 17.92 -0.63
N GLN A 212 0.15 18.36 -1.58
CA GLN A 212 -1.17 17.76 -1.79
C GLN A 212 -1.13 16.43 -2.57
N SER A 213 -0.11 16.20 -3.37
CA SER A 213 0.06 14.98 -4.17
C SER A 213 0.68 13.82 -3.40
N LEU A 214 1.20 14.06 -2.20
CA LEU A 214 1.90 13.07 -1.36
C LEU A 214 1.37 13.09 0.07
N TYR A 215 1.61 12.01 0.80
CA TYR A 215 1.52 12.01 2.27
C TYR A 215 2.82 12.55 2.87
N ALA A 216 3.13 13.81 2.55
CA ALA A 216 4.34 14.48 3.01
C ALA A 216 4.03 15.45 4.15
N VAL A 217 4.82 15.41 5.22
CA VAL A 217 4.78 16.39 6.32
C VAL A 217 6.15 17.01 6.52
N ARG A 218 6.16 18.23 7.05
CA ARG A 218 7.41 18.92 7.36
C ARG A 218 8.01 18.40 8.66
N LEU A 219 9.19 17.80 8.61
CA LEU A 219 9.95 17.44 9.81
C LEU A 219 10.83 18.61 10.25
N ALA A 220 10.54 19.17 11.43
CA ALA A 220 11.36 20.24 12.01
C ALA A 220 12.69 19.71 12.57
N THR A 221 12.62 18.57 13.27
CA THR A 221 13.74 17.99 14.03
C THR A 221 13.57 16.49 14.11
N TRP A 222 14.67 15.74 14.24
CA TRP A 222 14.63 14.31 14.53
C TRP A 222 15.68 13.94 15.56
N GLN A 223 15.44 12.84 16.28
CA GLN A 223 16.28 12.37 17.37
C GLN A 223 16.16 10.85 17.46
N VAL A 224 17.29 10.18 17.69
CA VAL A 224 17.33 8.73 17.94
C VAL A 224 17.55 8.50 19.44
N GLY A 225 16.59 7.87 20.11
CA GLY A 225 16.63 7.63 21.55
C GLY A 225 16.79 8.93 22.37
N GLY A 226 17.69 8.92 23.36
CA GLY A 226 18.09 10.11 24.10
C GLY A 226 19.27 10.88 23.48
N GLY A 227 19.64 10.58 22.24
CA GLY A 227 20.82 11.12 21.57
C GLY A 227 20.69 12.57 21.11
N ILE A 228 21.61 13.02 20.26
CA ILE A 228 21.62 14.38 19.73
C ILE A 228 20.36 14.61 18.89
N LYS A 229 19.67 15.71 19.17
CA LYS A 229 18.55 16.19 18.38
C LYS A 229 19.09 16.97 17.19
N THR A 230 18.93 16.42 15.99
CA THR A 230 19.28 17.13 14.74
C THR A 230 18.19 18.15 14.46
N VAL A 231 18.57 19.42 14.55
CA VAL A 231 17.70 20.56 14.31
C VAL A 231 17.86 21.07 12.88
N GLY A 232 16.82 21.69 12.33
CA GLY A 232 16.90 22.32 11.02
C GLY A 232 16.88 21.35 9.83
N VAL A 233 16.35 20.13 10.01
CA VAL A 233 16.09 19.21 8.89
C VAL A 233 15.21 19.93 7.86
N ASN A 234 14.08 20.48 8.31
CA ASN A 234 13.17 21.34 7.55
C ASN A 234 12.87 20.82 6.12
N GLN A 235 12.82 19.51 5.98
CA GLN A 235 12.59 18.78 4.74
C GLN A 235 11.28 17.99 4.84
N PRO A 236 10.62 17.74 3.70
CA PRO A 236 9.45 16.88 3.66
C PRO A 236 9.84 15.45 4.01
N ALA A 237 9.11 14.84 4.95
CA ALA A 237 9.12 13.40 5.16
C ALA A 237 7.85 12.81 4.56
N VAL A 238 8.03 11.83 3.69
CA VAL A 238 6.95 11.12 3.03
C VAL A 238 6.62 9.87 3.83
N PHE A 239 5.35 9.69 4.17
CA PHE A 239 4.84 8.43 4.70
C PHE A 239 4.58 7.49 3.53
N ASP A 240 5.52 6.56 3.34
CA ASP A 240 5.52 5.60 2.24
C ASP A 240 5.48 4.17 2.80
N THR A 241 4.36 3.48 2.65
CA THR A 241 4.20 2.08 3.05
C THR A 241 4.64 1.08 1.97
N GLY A 242 4.94 1.55 0.75
CA GLY A 242 5.56 0.76 -0.31
C GLY A 242 7.08 0.60 -0.12
N ALA A 243 7.68 1.48 0.67
CA ALA A 243 9.08 1.41 1.07
C ALA A 243 9.33 0.35 2.17
N GLU A 244 10.43 -0.39 2.06
CA GLU A 244 10.82 -1.42 3.04
C GLU A 244 11.43 -0.86 4.33
N GLY A 245 11.81 0.43 4.35
CA GLY A 245 12.53 1.04 5.46
C GLY A 245 12.48 2.57 5.51
N LEU A 246 13.15 3.11 6.53
CA LEU A 246 13.33 4.56 6.69
C LEU A 246 14.54 5.04 5.90
N PHE A 247 14.29 5.76 4.81
CA PHE A 247 15.34 6.38 4.00
C PHE A 247 15.64 7.78 4.49
N VAL A 248 16.91 8.03 4.86
CA VAL A 248 17.37 9.32 5.39
C VAL A 248 18.47 9.87 4.48
N PRO A 249 18.42 11.16 4.08
CA PRO A 249 19.49 11.78 3.31
C PRO A 249 20.85 11.67 4.00
N LYS A 250 21.91 11.53 3.18
CA LYS A 250 23.27 11.26 3.66
C LYS A 250 23.83 12.26 4.68
N PHE A 251 23.36 13.49 4.62
CA PHE A 251 23.85 14.58 5.47
C PHE A 251 23.21 14.64 6.85
N HIS A 252 22.30 13.71 7.18
CA HIS A 252 21.60 13.72 8.46
C HIS A 252 22.06 12.62 9.43
N PHE A 253 22.75 11.58 8.95
CA PHE A 253 23.32 10.52 9.78
C PHE A 253 24.80 10.74 10.13
#